data_AF-A0A7H4PD30-F1
#
_entry.id   AF-A0A7H4PD30-F1
#
_cell.length_a   1.000
_cell.length_b   1.000
_cell.length_c   1.000
_cell.angle_alpha   90.00
_cell.angle_beta   90.00
_cell.angle_gamma   90.00
#
_symmetry.space_group_name_H-M   'P 1'
#
loop_
_entity.id
_entity.type
_entity.pdbx_description
1 polymer ?
#
loop_
_entity_poly.entity_id
_entity_poly.type
_entity_poly.pdbx_seq_one_letter_code
_entity_poly.pdbx_strand_id
1 'polypeptide(L)' 'MLKFFDWAYKNGGKEANALDYATLPESVVEQVRAAWKTNVKDSSGKALY' A
#
# COMPACT_ATOMS: atom_id res chain seq x y z
N MET A 1 2.62 -2.03 -9.93
CA MET A 1 2.97 -2.59 -8.60
C MET A 1 2.23 -1.88 -7.46
N LEU A 2 2.44 -0.57 -7.23
CA LEU A 2 1.80 0.14 -6.09
C LEU A 2 0.26 0.07 -6.09
N LYS A 3 -0.37 0.21 -7.26
CA LYS A 3 -1.83 0.04 -7.41
C LYS A 3 -2.35 -1.34 -6.98
N PHE A 4 -1.54 -2.40 -7.14
CA PHE A 4 -1.92 -3.75 -6.70
C PHE A 4 -1.89 -3.84 -5.16
N PHE A 5 -0.82 -3.35 -4.54
CA PHE A 5 -0.72 -3.33 -3.07
C PHE A 5 -1.78 -2.41 -2.44
N ASP A 6 -2.10 -1.29 -3.07
CA ASP A 6 -3.18 -0.41 -2.63
C ASP A 6 -4.55 -1.11 -2.67
N TRP A 7 -4.82 -1.85 -3.75
CA TRP A 7 -6.01 -2.71 -3.84
C TRP A 7 -6.00 -3.81 -2.77
N ALA A 8 -4.84 -4.41 -2.48
CA ALA A 8 -4.70 -5.46 -1.48
C ALA A 8 -4.94 -4.91 -0.05
N TYR A 9 -4.44 -3.72 0.28
CA TYR A 9 -4.75 -3.08 1.56
C TYR A 9 -6.24 -2.75 1.71
N LYS A 10 -6.93 -2.43 0.61
CA LYS A 10 -8.36 -2.10 0.62
C LYS A 10 -9.26 -3.33 0.65
N ASN A 11 -8.90 -4.40 -0.06
CA ASN A 11 -9.81 -5.53 -0.32
C ASN A 11 -9.30 -6.89 0.17
N GLY A 12 -7.98 -7.06 0.31
CA GLY A 12 -7.35 -8.35 0.60
C GLY A 12 -7.30 -8.74 2.08
N GLY A 13 -7.92 -7.93 2.96
CA GLY A 13 -7.85 -8.17 4.40
C GLY A 13 -8.49 -9.49 4.84
N LYS A 14 -9.57 -9.90 4.17
CA LYS A 14 -10.25 -11.17 4.47
C LYS A 14 -9.37 -12.36 4.08
N GLU A 15 -8.74 -12.30 2.92
CA GLU A 15 -7.85 -13.33 2.39
C GLU A 15 -6.58 -13.45 3.24
N ALA A 16 -6.02 -12.32 3.68
CA ALA A 16 -4.87 -12.31 4.60
C ALA A 16 -5.20 -13.01 5.92
N ASN A 17 -6.34 -12.64 6.54
CA ASN A 17 -6.79 -13.26 7.79
C ASN A 17 -7.11 -14.76 7.63
N ALA A 18 -7.62 -15.19 6.46
CA ALA A 18 -7.89 -16.60 6.18
C ALA A 18 -6.62 -17.45 6.06
N LEU A 19 -5.46 -16.82 5.88
CA LEU A 19 -4.13 -17.42 5.87
C LEU A 19 -3.36 -17.13 7.16
N ASP A 20 -4.05 -16.73 8.23
CA ASP A 20 -3.48 -16.39 9.54
C ASP A 20 -2.51 -15.21 9.56
N TYR A 21 -2.58 -14.30 8.57
CA TYR A 21 -1.83 -13.05 8.57
C TYR A 21 -2.66 -11.91 9.17
N ALA A 22 -2.04 -11.14 10.07
CA ALA A 22 -2.64 -9.92 10.58
C ALA A 22 -2.58 -8.78 9.55
N THR A 23 -3.70 -8.09 9.34
CA THR A 23 -3.75 -6.88 8.51
C THR A 23 -3.16 -5.68 9.25
N LEU A 24 -2.43 -4.83 8.53
CA LEU A 24 -1.95 -3.57 9.08
C LEU A 24 -3.13 -2.66 9.48
N PRO A 25 -3.02 -1.91 10.58
CA PRO A 25 -3.98 -0.87 10.92
C PRO A 25 -4.08 0.19 9.81
N GLU A 26 -5.25 0.80 9.66
CA GLU A 26 -5.51 1.85 8.66
C GLU A 26 -4.49 3.01 8.75
N SER A 27 -4.12 3.42 9.96
CA SER A 27 -3.13 4.47 10.20
C SER A 27 -1.76 4.15 9.58
N VAL A 28 -1.36 2.88 9.59
CA VAL A 28 -0.09 2.43 9.00
C VAL A 28 -0.20 2.36 7.48
N VAL A 29 -1.34 1.93 6.95
CA VAL A 29 -1.61 1.93 5.50
C VAL A 29 -1.55 3.37 4.95
N GLU A 30 -2.10 4.35 5.65
CA GLU A 30 -2.02 5.76 5.26
C GLU A 30 -0.57 6.29 5.28
N GLN A 31 0.24 5.90 6.27
CA GLN A 31 1.67 6.25 6.29
C GLN A 31 2.42 5.65 5.09
N VAL A 32 2.12 4.42 4.71
CA VAL A 32 2.70 3.77 3.52
C VAL A 32 2.30 4.52 2.25
N ARG A 33 1.01 4.88 2.10
CA ARG A 33 0.51 5.67 0.97
C ARG A 33 1.19 7.04 0.89
N ALA A 34 1.37 7.71 2.02
CA ALA A 34 2.08 8.99 2.08
C ALA A 34 3.55 8.85 1.66
N ALA A 35 4.24 7.81 2.12
CA ALA A 35 5.62 7.53 1.76
C ALA A 35 5.79 7.20 0.27
N TRP A 36 4.81 6.56 -0.37
CA TRP A 36 4.86 6.31 -1.81
C TRP A 36 4.82 7.60 -2.63
N LYS A 37 3.97 8.56 -2.25
CA LYS A 37 3.88 9.87 -2.93
C LYS A 37 5.19 10.65 -2.89
N THR A 38 5.97 10.50 -1.82
CA THR A 38 7.22 11.25 -1.63
C THR A 38 8.44 10.55 -2.25
N ASN A 39 8.50 9.22 -2.13
CA ASN A 39 9.72 8.46 -2.38
C ASN A 39 9.70 7.66 -3.69
N VAL A 40 8.53 7.34 -4.25
CA VAL A 40 8.45 6.52 -5.47
C VAL A 40 8.25 7.42 -6.68
N LYS A 41 9.35 7.67 -7.38
CA LYS A 41 9.43 8.58 -8.53
C LYS A 41 10.05 7.89 -9.74
N ASP A 42 9.75 8.38 -10.94
CA ASP A 42 10.51 8.02 -12.14
C ASP A 42 11.87 8.72 -12.19
N SER A 43 12.66 8.40 -13.22
CA SER A 43 13.96 9.04 -13.48
C SER A 43 13.89 10.56 -13.69
N SER A 44 12.69 11.10 -13.94
CA SER A 44 12.41 12.52 -14.12
C SER A 44 11.91 13.19 -12.83
N GLY A 45 11.83 12.45 -11.73
CA GLY A 45 11.38 12.94 -10.42
C GLY A 45 9.86 13.03 -10.26
N LYS A 46 9.07 12.55 -11.23
CA LYS A 46 7.60 12.56 -11.15
C LYS A 46 7.14 11.43 -10.23
N ALA A 47 6.29 11.75 -9.26
CA ALA A 47 5.67 10.77 -8.38
C ALA A 47 4.84 9.75 -9.17
N LEU A 48 4.96 8.48 -8.81
CA LEU A 48 4.31 7.35 -9.49
C LEU A 48 3.09 6.81 -8.72
N TYR A 49 2.67 7.50 -7.67
CA TYR A 49 1.50 7.20 -6.84
C TYR A 49 0.77 8.48 -6.44
#